data_AF-A0A938LTY7-F1
#
_entry.id   AF-A0A938LTY7-F1
#
_cell.length_a   1.000
_cell.length_b   1.000
_cell.length_c   1.000
_cell.angle_alpha   90.00
_cell.angle_beta   90.00
_cell.angle_gamma   90.00
#
_symmetry.space_group_name_H-M   'P 1'
#
loop_
_entity.id
_entity.type
_entity.pdbx_description
1 polymer ?
#
loop_
_entity_poly.entity_id
_entity_poly.type
_entity_poly.pdbx_seq_one_letter_code
_entity_poly.pdbx_strand_id
1 'polypeptide(L)'
;MENRHLTDRQELLAELAREGSEARRETSTVVAPGARIPARVVKVKSHVAYNVYRVRAVVINSPGLAPTEIGEQMDAINLAESFLAPGTLAPGVYTIITRVGEKNVFYAVP
;
A
#
# COMPACT_ATOMS: atom_id res chain seq x y z
N MET A 1 -18.87 35.13 37.09
CA MET A 1 -18.23 33.82 36.88
C MET A 1 -18.29 33.51 35.39
N GLU A 2 -17.36 34.03 34.60
CA GLU A 2 -17.49 34.07 33.13
C GLU A 2 -16.13 33.93 32.41
N ASN A 3 -15.18 33.21 33.04
CA ASN A 3 -13.83 33.01 32.48
C ASN A 3 -13.50 31.54 32.18
N ARG A 4 -14.42 30.59 32.41
CA ARG A 4 -14.17 29.16 32.13
C ARG A 4 -14.48 28.76 30.69
N HIS A 5 -15.42 29.42 30.03
CA HIS A 5 -15.84 29.09 28.66
C HIS A 5 -14.88 29.57 27.56
N LEU A 6 -14.02 30.54 27.88
CA LEU A 6 -13.08 31.12 26.91
C LEU A 6 -11.85 30.21 26.70
N THR A 7 -11.38 29.58 27.78
CA THR A 7 -10.24 28.65 27.75
C THR A 7 -10.59 27.36 27.00
N ASP A 8 -11.75 26.75 27.28
CA ASP A 8 -12.21 25.52 26.61
C ASP A 8 -12.36 25.71 25.09
N ARG A 9 -12.80 26.90 24.65
CA ARG A 9 -12.93 27.22 23.23
C ARG A 9 -11.59 27.41 22.55
N GLN A 10 -10.62 27.98 23.26
CA GLN A 10 -9.26 28.17 22.73
C GLN A 10 -8.49 26.85 22.67
N GLU A 11 -8.68 25.97 23.65
CA GLU A 11 -8.12 24.62 23.64
C GLU A 11 -8.72 23.78 22.50
N LEU A 12 -10.04 23.80 22.31
CA LEU A 12 -10.70 23.11 21.20
C LEU A 12 -10.23 23.61 19.83
N LEU A 13 -10.07 24.93 19.67
CA LEU A 13 -9.56 25.51 18.42
C LEU A 13 -8.08 25.17 18.18
N ALA A 14 -7.27 25.11 19.24
CA ALA A 14 -5.87 24.70 19.17
C ALA A 14 -5.73 23.21 18.82
N GLU A 15 -6.63 22.36 19.34
CA GLU A 15 -6.66 20.93 19.08
C GLU A 15 -7.09 20.65 17.63
N LEU A 16 -8.13 21.32 17.14
CA LEU A 16 -8.56 21.24 15.73
C LEU A 16 -7.52 21.80 14.76
N ALA A 17 -6.78 22.85 15.13
CA ALA A 17 -5.69 23.39 14.32
C ALA A 17 -4.49 22.42 14.23
N ARG A 18 -4.24 21.64 15.28
CA ARG A 18 -3.22 20.57 15.28
C ARG A 18 -3.65 19.37 14.43
N GLU A 19 -4.92 18.96 14.52
CA GLU A 19 -5.45 17.85 13.73
C GLU A 19 -5.57 18.17 12.23
N GLY A 20 -5.83 19.43 11.88
CA GLY A 20 -5.96 19.86 10.48
C GLY A 20 -4.69 19.68 9.63
N SER A 21 -3.51 19.62 10.26
CA SER A 21 -2.23 19.37 9.57
C SER A 21 -1.86 17.88 9.48
N GLU A 22 -2.39 17.02 10.35
CA GLU A 22 -2.07 15.58 10.39
C GLU A 22 -3.07 14.75 9.57
N ALA A 23 -4.32 15.22 9.42
CA ALA A 23 -5.41 14.43 8.84
C ALA A 23 -5.61 14.58 7.31
N ARG A 24 -4.98 15.55 6.65
CA ARG A 24 -5.10 15.75 5.19
C ARG A 24 -3.75 15.62 4.50
N ARG A 25 -3.27 14.38 4.38
CA ARG A 25 -2.26 14.05 3.37
C ARG A 25 -2.95 13.93 2.01
N GLU A 26 -2.99 15.03 1.27
CA GLU A 26 -3.15 14.93 -0.19
C GLU A 26 -1.85 14.40 -0.78
N THR A 27 -1.74 13.08 -0.87
CA THR A 27 -0.61 12.41 -1.53
C THR A 27 -0.82 12.50 -3.04
N SER A 28 -0.49 13.65 -3.63
CA SER A 28 -0.46 13.83 -5.08
C SER A 28 0.74 13.09 -5.66
N THR A 29 0.48 12.11 -6.52
CA THR A 29 1.52 11.43 -7.31
C THR A 29 1.48 11.97 -8.73
N VAL A 30 2.57 12.63 -9.13
CA VAL A 30 2.76 13.05 -10.53
C VAL A 30 3.15 11.83 -11.35
N VAL A 31 2.22 11.31 -12.15
CA VAL A 31 2.52 10.30 -13.17
C VAL A 31 2.98 11.05 -14.43
N ALA A 32 4.27 11.37 -14.50
CA ALA A 32 4.88 11.93 -15.70
C ALA A 32 5.36 10.80 -16.63
N PRO A 33 5.20 10.92 -17.96
CA PRO A 33 5.85 10.03 -18.90
C PRO A 33 7.37 10.10 -18.70
N GLY A 34 7.98 9.04 -18.14
CA GLY A 34 9.42 8.97 -17.83
C GLY A 34 9.77 8.91 -16.35
N ALA A 35 8.84 9.15 -15.43
CA ALA A 35 9.05 8.89 -14.01
C ALA A 35 9.10 7.37 -13.79
N ARG A 36 10.30 6.84 -13.48
CA ARG A 36 10.48 5.42 -13.17
C ARG A 36 9.78 5.12 -11.84
N ILE A 37 8.55 4.60 -11.90
CA ILE A 37 7.96 3.96 -10.73
C ILE A 37 8.79 2.70 -10.46
N PRO A 38 9.44 2.57 -9.30
CA PRO A 38 10.28 1.41 -9.02
C PRO A 38 9.40 0.16 -8.91
N ALA A 39 9.38 -0.61 -9.99
CA ALA A 39 8.77 -1.93 -10.01
C ALA A 39 9.70 -2.95 -9.34
N ARG A 40 9.14 -3.91 -8.60
CA ARG A 40 9.91 -4.95 -7.92
C ARG A 40 9.28 -6.32 -8.16
N VAL A 41 10.09 -7.38 -8.19
CA VAL A 41 9.55 -8.73 -8.23
C VAL A 41 9.15 -9.14 -6.81
N VAL A 42 7.98 -9.76 -6.69
CA VAL A 42 7.45 -10.26 -5.43
C VAL A 42 6.90 -11.67 -5.60
N LYS A 43 6.78 -12.38 -4.49
CA LYS A 43 6.08 -13.67 -4.40
C LYS A 43 4.85 -13.53 -3.52
N VAL A 44 3.72 -14.05 -4.00
CA VAL A 44 2.47 -14.14 -3.24
C VAL A 44 2.63 -15.14 -2.11
N LYS A 45 2.36 -14.74 -0.88
CA LYS A 45 2.48 -15.56 0.33
C LYS A 45 1.15 -16.10 0.80
N SER A 46 0.12 -15.25 0.80
CA SER A 46 -1.23 -15.62 1.18
C SER A 46 -2.25 -14.60 0.66
N HIS A 47 -3.50 -15.02 0.60
CA HIS A 47 -4.64 -14.11 0.51
C HIS A 47 -4.83 -13.39 1.85
N VAL A 48 -5.35 -12.15 1.82
CA VAL A 48 -5.69 -11.36 3.01
C VAL A 48 -7.20 -11.12 3.06
N ALA A 49 -7.71 -10.33 2.12
CA ALA A 49 -9.13 -9.99 2.00
C ALA A 49 -9.41 -9.40 0.61
N TYR A 50 -10.59 -9.65 0.04
CA TYR A 50 -10.93 -9.18 -1.32
C TYR A 50 -9.84 -9.53 -2.33
N ASN A 51 -9.41 -8.59 -3.18
CA ASN A 51 -8.25 -8.75 -4.06
C ASN A 51 -6.91 -8.35 -3.42
N VAL A 52 -6.80 -8.37 -2.10
CA VAL A 52 -5.57 -8.03 -1.36
C VAL A 52 -4.82 -9.29 -0.96
N TYR A 53 -3.53 -9.28 -1.25
CA TYR A 53 -2.60 -10.37 -0.99
C TYR A 53 -1.44 -9.90 -0.16
N ARG A 54 -0.93 -10.81 0.66
CA ARG A 54 0.36 -10.64 1.31
C ARG A 54 1.44 -11.12 0.36
N VAL A 55 2.41 -10.25 0.10
CA VAL A 55 3.51 -10.52 -0.83
C VAL A 55 4.84 -10.24 -0.15
N ARG A 56 5.92 -10.84 -0.67
CA ARG A 56 7.28 -10.58 -0.21
C ARG A 56 8.20 -10.31 -1.40
N ALA A 57 9.07 -9.32 -1.26
CA ALA A 57 10.04 -9.01 -2.31
C ALA A 57 10.98 -10.19 -2.56
N VAL A 58 11.37 -10.37 -3.81
CA VAL A 58 12.33 -11.41 -4.20
C VAL A 58 13.43 -10.86 -5.08
N VAL A 59 14.61 -11.45 -4.95
CA VAL A 59 15.74 -11.24 -5.84
C VAL A 59 15.81 -12.41 -6.81
N ILE A 60 15.82 -12.11 -8.11
CA ILE A 60 16.06 -13.10 -9.15
C ILE A 60 17.57 -13.35 -9.20
N ASN A 61 17.96 -14.58 -8.89
CA ASN A 61 19.34 -15.03 -8.90
C ASN A 61 19.76 -15.47 -10.32
N SER A 62 20.96 -16.06 -10.43
CA SER A 62 21.42 -16.68 -11.66
C SER A 62 20.41 -17.68 -12.23
N PRO A 63 20.33 -17.83 -13.57
CA PRO A 63 19.46 -18.81 -14.20
C PRO A 63 19.64 -20.21 -13.60
N GLY A 64 18.52 -20.90 -13.33
CA GLY A 64 18.51 -22.23 -12.72
C GLY A 64 18.51 -22.23 -11.19
N LEU A 65 18.64 -21.08 -10.53
CA LEU A 65 18.48 -20.96 -9.08
C LEU A 65 17.10 -20.40 -8.71
N ALA A 66 16.56 -20.87 -7.59
CA ALA A 66 15.32 -20.35 -7.05
C ALA A 66 15.50 -18.88 -6.61
N PRO A 67 14.48 -18.00 -6.79
CA PRO A 67 14.52 -16.64 -6.28
C PRO A 67 14.61 -16.59 -4.74
N THR A 68 15.38 -15.63 -4.22
CA THR A 68 15.55 -15.44 -2.76
C THR A 68 14.54 -14.40 -2.24
N GLU A 69 13.75 -14.75 -1.23
CA GLU A 69 12.84 -13.80 -0.56
C GLU A 69 13.62 -12.84 0.37
N ILE A 70 13.35 -11.54 0.28
CA ILE A 70 14.02 -10.49 1.06
C ILE A 70 13.02 -9.53 1.73
N GLY A 71 13.45 -8.90 2.82
CA GLY A 71 12.68 -7.90 3.55
C GLY A 71 11.43 -8.45 4.24
N GLU A 72 10.55 -7.55 4.67
CA GLU A 72 9.28 -7.88 5.31
C GLU A 72 8.16 -8.15 4.32
N GLN A 73 7.14 -8.88 4.77
CA GLN A 73 5.91 -9.06 4.00
C GLN A 73 5.12 -7.75 3.96
N MET A 74 4.44 -7.48 2.84
CA MET A 74 3.61 -6.31 2.65
C MET A 74 2.32 -6.68 1.93
N ASP A 75 1.30 -5.86 2.09
CA ASP A 75 0.03 -6.06 1.40
C ASP A 75 0.05 -5.38 0.02
N ALA A 76 -0.57 -6.05 -0.95
CA ALA A 76 -0.65 -5.60 -2.34
C ALA A 76 -1.99 -5.99 -2.98
N ILE A 77 -2.51 -5.11 -3.83
CA ILE A 77 -3.80 -5.27 -4.48
C ILE A 77 -3.60 -5.90 -5.87
N ASN A 78 -4.30 -6.99 -6.16
CA ASN A 78 -4.35 -7.58 -7.49
C ASN A 78 -5.39 -6.87 -8.36
N LEU A 79 -4.94 -6.20 -9.41
CA LEU A 79 -5.79 -5.46 -10.34
C LEU A 79 -6.51 -6.37 -11.34
N ALA A 80 -6.12 -7.65 -11.44
CA ALA A 80 -6.76 -8.62 -12.34
C ALA A 80 -8.07 -9.19 -11.76
N GLU A 81 -8.32 -9.00 -10.47
CA GLU A 81 -9.45 -9.59 -9.75
C GLU A 81 -10.44 -8.52 -9.25
N SER A 82 -11.66 -8.96 -8.93
CA SER A 82 -12.70 -8.09 -8.40
C SER A 82 -12.32 -7.49 -7.06
N PHE A 83 -12.54 -6.19 -6.90
CA PHE A 83 -12.36 -5.47 -5.63
C PHE A 83 -13.44 -5.81 -4.59
N LEU A 84 -14.51 -6.50 -4.99
CA LEU A 84 -15.66 -6.81 -4.14
C LEU A 84 -15.74 -8.29 -3.76
N ALA A 85 -14.93 -9.15 -4.38
CA ALA A 85 -14.93 -10.58 -4.12
C ALA A 85 -13.60 -11.04 -3.51
N PRO A 86 -13.57 -12.12 -2.72
CA PRO A 86 -12.33 -12.77 -2.34
C PRO A 86 -11.55 -13.19 -3.59
N GLY A 87 -10.27 -12.85 -3.61
CA GLY A 87 -9.34 -13.26 -4.65
C GLY A 87 -9.03 -14.75 -4.56
N THR A 88 -8.56 -15.27 -5.68
CA THR A 88 -8.38 -16.68 -6.00
C THR A 88 -6.95 -17.03 -6.39
N LEU A 89 -6.08 -16.04 -6.54
CA LEU A 89 -4.66 -16.25 -6.84
C LEU A 89 -3.96 -17.12 -5.78
N ALA A 90 -3.31 -18.19 -6.24
CA ALA A 90 -2.65 -19.15 -5.36
C ALA A 90 -1.38 -18.57 -4.70
N PRO A 91 -1.04 -18.98 -3.47
CA PRO A 91 0.28 -18.75 -2.90
C PRO A 91 1.41 -19.31 -3.78
N GLY A 92 2.55 -18.62 -3.80
CA GLY A 92 3.73 -19.04 -4.54
C GLY A 92 3.89 -18.41 -5.92
N VAL A 93 2.85 -17.75 -6.44
CA VAL A 93 2.91 -17.01 -7.70
C VAL A 93 3.90 -15.85 -7.60
N TYR A 94 4.76 -15.72 -8.61
CA TYR A 94 5.67 -14.58 -8.76
C TYR A 94 5.02 -13.52 -9.63
N THR A 95 5.09 -12.26 -9.21
CA THR A 95 4.51 -11.13 -9.93
C THR A 95 5.38 -9.88 -9.77
N ILE A 96 5.05 -8.83 -10.51
CA ILE A 96 5.70 -7.52 -10.43
C ILE A 96 4.78 -6.57 -9.69
N ILE A 97 5.29 -6.01 -8.61
CA ILE A 97 4.61 -4.99 -7.83
C ILE A 97 5.03 -3.61 -8.30
N THR A 98 4.10 -2.67 -8.31
CA THR A 98 4.35 -1.25 -8.52
C THR A 98 3.62 -0.42 -7.46
N ARG A 99 4.10 0.80 -7.22
CA ARG A 99 3.52 1.72 -6.25
C ARG A 99 2.64 2.74 -6.97
N VAL A 100 1.35 2.78 -6.66
CA VAL A 100 0.39 3.77 -7.15
C VAL A 100 -0.11 4.58 -5.96
N GLY A 101 0.39 5.82 -5.83
CA GLY A 101 0.20 6.63 -4.63
C GLY A 101 0.69 5.91 -3.38
N GLU A 102 -0.22 5.66 -2.44
CA GLU A 102 0.08 4.95 -1.20
C GLU A 102 -0.29 3.45 -1.23
N LYS A 103 -0.59 2.90 -2.40
CA LYS A 103 -0.97 1.49 -2.55
C LYS A 103 0.06 0.71 -3.36
N ASN A 104 0.36 -0.49 -2.89
CA ASN A 104 1.09 -1.46 -3.68
C ASN A 104 0.08 -2.21 -4.54
N VAL A 105 0.34 -2.30 -5.83
CA VAL A 105 -0.54 -2.97 -6.78
C VAL A 105 0.26 -3.88 -7.68
N PHE A 106 -0.36 -4.95 -8.15
CA PHE A 106 0.18 -5.84 -9.16
C PHE A 106 -0.95 -6.34 -10.06
N TYR A 107 -0.59 -7.01 -11.15
CA TYR A 107 -1.54 -7.65 -12.05
C TYR A 107 -1.12 -9.09 -12.27
N ALA A 108 -1.95 -10.04 -11.86
CA ALA A 108 -1.76 -11.46 -12.13
C ALA A 108 -3.12 -12.15 -12.25
N VAL A 109 -3.37 -12.78 -13.39
CA VAL A 109 -4.57 -13.61 -13.58
C VAL A 109 -4.36 -14.93 -12.82
N PRO A 110 -5.38 -15.42 -12.07
CA PRO A 110 -5.33 -16.70 -11.36
C PRO A 110 -4.96 -17.90 -12.24
#